data_AF-X1JK23-F1
#
_entry.id   AF-X1JK23-F1
#
_cell.length_a   1.000
_cell.length_b   1.000
_cell.length_c   1.000
_cell.angle_alpha   90.00
_cell.angle_beta   90.00
_cell.angle_gamma   90.00
#
_symmetry.space_group_name_H-M   'P 1'
#
loop_
_entity.id
_entity.type
_entity.pdbx_description
1 polymer ?
#
loop_
_entity_poly.entity_id
_entity_poly.type
_entity_poly.pdbx_seq_one_letter_code
_entity_poly.pdbx_strand_id
1 'polypeptide(L)'
;SETVSYGIVRVDSKSSDTVAGVTVMKEVGGENNGVTVDGSPDTTYVSKTIPVAEWAQGAWGEYLGFPRTNAFYEDRLWWASSTNNPDTLWGSQSSKYENMEYSILGLDSDAIVAPILDSEVSQLQWMRGRRVMAVGAANSEYRFGATDIDKAVTPSDRKATQQTSYGSASVQPVILNNAIFFFQRQGHKLRAMKFDELSENFQADDATLLAN
;
A
#
# COMPACT_ATOMS: atom_id res chain seq x y z
N SER A 1 -4.76 19.38 -25.46
CA SER A 1 -5.25 18.12 -24.85
C SER A 1 -4.15 17.11 -25.06
N GLU A 2 -3.41 16.81 -24.00
CA GLU A 2 -2.23 15.96 -24.07
C GLU A 2 -2.69 14.51 -23.93
N THR A 3 -2.65 13.76 -25.03
CA THR A 3 -2.90 12.33 -25.03
C THR A 3 -1.67 11.66 -24.41
N VAL A 4 -1.77 11.36 -23.12
CA VAL A 4 -0.75 10.63 -22.37
C VAL A 4 -0.77 9.18 -22.80
N SER A 5 0.40 8.63 -23.05
CA SER A 5 0.49 7.18 -23.04
C SER A 5 1.85 6.65 -22.58
N TYR A 6 1.80 5.42 -22.08
CA TYR A 6 2.62 4.80 -21.03
C TYR A 6 3.68 3.86 -21.62
N GLY A 7 4.50 3.15 -20.83
CA GLY A 7 5.44 2.14 -21.34
C GLY A 7 6.32 1.47 -20.28
N ILE A 8 6.98 0.35 -20.61
CA ILE A 8 7.91 -0.38 -19.74
C ILE A 8 9.34 -0.19 -20.26
N VAL A 9 10.29 0.11 -19.38
CA VAL A 9 11.70 0.36 -19.72
C VAL A 9 12.66 -0.52 -18.88
N ARG A 10 13.83 -0.88 -19.44
CA ARG A 10 14.92 -1.62 -18.78
C ARG A 10 16.05 -0.67 -18.47
N VAL A 11 16.63 -0.75 -17.28
CA VAL A 11 17.88 -0.06 -16.96
C VAL A 11 19.05 -0.96 -17.38
N ASP A 12 19.86 -0.50 -18.34
CA ASP A 12 20.97 -1.28 -18.92
C ASP A 12 22.30 -0.99 -18.23
N SER A 13 22.47 0.21 -17.67
CA SER A 13 23.67 0.56 -16.91
C SER A 13 23.43 1.73 -15.97
N LYS A 14 24.25 1.82 -14.91
CA LYS A 14 24.33 2.99 -14.04
C LYS A 14 25.74 3.57 -14.17
N SER A 15 25.86 4.77 -14.70
CA SER A 15 27.15 5.47 -14.88
C SER A 15 27.42 6.49 -13.78
N SER A 16 26.39 6.91 -13.04
CA SER A 16 26.46 7.80 -11.88
C SER A 16 25.21 7.63 -10.99
N ASP A 17 25.21 8.21 -9.80
CA ASP A 17 24.01 8.34 -8.96
C ASP A 17 22.91 9.21 -9.60
N THR A 18 23.27 9.97 -10.64
CA THR A 18 22.36 10.84 -11.39
C THR A 18 22.17 10.43 -12.85
N VAL A 19 22.86 9.38 -13.33
CA VAL A 19 22.82 8.98 -14.74
C VAL A 19 22.73 7.46 -14.88
N ALA A 20 21.68 7.01 -15.54
CA ALA A 20 21.48 5.61 -15.93
C ALA A 20 21.17 5.53 -17.43
N GLY A 21 21.74 4.53 -18.10
CA GLY A 21 21.35 4.15 -19.46
C GLY A 21 20.10 3.28 -19.39
N VAL A 22 19.06 3.66 -20.14
CA VAL A 22 17.75 3.00 -20.12
C VAL A 22 17.30 2.70 -21.55
N THR A 23 16.84 1.48 -21.81
CA THR A 23 16.22 1.07 -23.07
C THR A 23 14.71 0.91 -22.89
N VAL A 24 13.91 1.52 -23.77
CA VAL A 24 12.45 1.35 -23.77
C VAL A 24 12.09 -0.04 -24.32
N MET A 25 11.43 -0.87 -23.50
CA MET A 25 11.07 -2.25 -23.88
C MET A 25 9.68 -2.36 -24.49
N LYS A 26 8.76 -1.43 -24.18
CA LYS A 26 7.44 -1.34 -24.81
C LYS A 26 6.83 0.04 -24.58
N GLU A 27 6.49 0.75 -25.66
CA GLU A 27 5.59 1.91 -25.59
C GLU A 27 4.14 1.40 -25.50
N VAL A 28 3.46 1.69 -24.42
CA VAL A 28 2.01 1.60 -24.23
C VAL A 28 1.39 2.95 -24.55
N GLY A 29 1.51 3.31 -25.83
CA GLY A 29 0.79 4.37 -26.51
C GLY A 29 1.61 5.64 -26.74
N GLY A 30 1.68 5.95 -28.01
CA GLY A 30 1.62 7.30 -28.53
C GLY A 30 0.77 7.13 -29.78
N GLU A 31 -0.13 8.07 -30.06
CA GLU A 31 -0.63 8.17 -31.43
C GLU A 31 0.60 8.38 -32.32
N ASN A 32 0.83 7.46 -33.26
CA ASN A 32 1.82 7.61 -34.30
C ASN A 32 1.43 8.79 -35.19
N ASN A 33 1.69 10.02 -34.77
CA ASN A 33 1.66 11.17 -35.67
C ASN A 33 2.95 11.16 -36.48
N GLY A 34 2.99 10.23 -37.45
CA GLY A 34 3.98 10.23 -38.51
C GLY A 34 3.81 11.48 -39.35
N VAL A 35 4.53 12.55 -39.01
CA VAL A 35 4.78 13.63 -39.95
C VAL A 35 5.89 13.14 -40.88
N THR A 36 5.51 12.67 -42.05
CA THR A 36 6.45 12.48 -43.16
C THR A 36 6.88 13.85 -43.66
N VAL A 37 8.08 14.31 -43.27
CA VAL A 37 8.74 15.40 -43.98
C VAL A 37 9.54 14.77 -45.11
N ASP A 38 8.98 14.92 -46.31
CA ASP A 38 9.57 14.62 -47.62
C ASP A 38 9.79 13.13 -47.95
N GLY A 39 9.46 12.78 -49.20
CA GLY A 39 9.39 11.42 -49.73
C GLY A 39 10.75 10.74 -49.99
N SER A 40 11.68 10.87 -49.05
CA SER A 40 12.96 10.15 -49.06
C SER A 40 12.84 8.85 -48.24
N PRO A 41 13.38 7.71 -48.70
CA PRO A 41 13.37 6.46 -47.94
C PRO A 41 14.29 6.47 -46.71
N ASP A 42 15.03 7.56 -46.47
CA ASP A 42 15.92 7.73 -45.31
C ASP A 42 15.36 8.76 -44.31
N THR A 43 14.15 8.49 -43.79
CA THR A 43 13.65 9.22 -42.61
C THR A 43 14.39 8.73 -41.37
N THR A 44 15.44 9.45 -40.96
CA THR A 44 16.03 9.25 -39.63
C THR A 44 15.08 9.82 -38.59
N TYR A 45 14.38 8.95 -37.87
CA TYR A 45 13.56 9.32 -36.72
C TYR A 45 14.49 9.83 -35.61
N VAL A 46 14.68 11.15 -35.55
CA VAL A 46 15.32 11.77 -34.39
C VAL A 46 14.24 11.86 -33.31
N SER A 47 14.06 10.77 -32.57
CA SER A 47 13.32 10.79 -31.32
C SER A 47 14.04 11.78 -30.40
N LYS A 48 13.56 13.02 -30.35
CA LYS A 48 14.01 14.00 -29.38
C LYS A 48 13.53 13.50 -28.03
N THR A 49 14.37 12.71 -27.36
CA THR A 49 14.17 12.30 -25.98
C THR A 49 14.18 13.58 -25.14
N ILE A 50 13.01 14.08 -24.81
CA ILE A 50 12.87 15.12 -23.79
C ILE A 50 13.04 14.36 -22.47
N PRO A 51 14.12 14.58 -21.70
CA PRO A 51 14.29 13.90 -20.44
C PRO A 51 13.17 14.36 -19.51
N VAL A 52 12.26 13.46 -19.17
CA VAL A 52 11.27 13.71 -18.12
C VAL A 52 11.85 13.12 -16.83
N ALA A 53 12.03 13.98 -15.84
CA ALA A 53 12.80 13.73 -14.62
C ALA A 53 12.06 12.89 -13.57
N GLU A 54 10.93 12.29 -13.89
CA GLU A 54 10.07 11.66 -12.88
C GLU A 54 10.01 10.15 -13.09
N TRP A 55 11.12 9.51 -12.76
CA TRP A 55 11.11 8.11 -12.38
C TRP A 55 10.65 8.03 -10.91
N ALA A 56 9.73 7.13 -10.60
CA ALA A 56 9.42 6.77 -9.22
C ALA A 56 9.73 5.28 -9.05
N GLN A 57 10.59 4.95 -8.09
CA GLN A 57 10.81 3.57 -7.71
C GLN A 57 9.50 3.01 -7.10
N GLY A 58 9.13 1.79 -7.49
CA GLY A 58 7.98 1.11 -6.89
C GLY A 58 8.18 0.96 -5.37
N ALA A 59 7.09 0.98 -4.60
CA ALA A 59 7.13 0.87 -3.14
C ALA A 59 7.76 -0.45 -2.64
N TRP A 60 7.76 -1.48 -3.50
CA TRP A 60 8.30 -2.81 -3.24
C TRP A 60 9.17 -3.28 -4.40
N GLY A 61 10.05 -4.23 -4.10
CA GLY A 61 10.92 -4.88 -5.07
C GLY A 61 11.98 -5.70 -4.36
N GLU A 62 12.90 -6.31 -5.11
CA GLU A 62 13.96 -7.14 -4.53
C GLU A 62 14.80 -6.41 -3.48
N TYR A 63 15.04 -5.11 -3.68
CA TYR A 63 15.82 -4.28 -2.75
C TYR A 63 15.02 -3.74 -1.56
N LEU A 64 13.74 -3.36 -1.77
CA LEU A 64 12.89 -2.74 -0.73
C LEU A 64 12.13 -3.77 0.12
N GLY A 65 12.04 -5.01 -0.37
CA GLY A 65 11.23 -6.09 0.17
C GLY A 65 9.79 -6.05 -0.31
N PHE A 66 9.16 -7.23 -0.36
CA PHE A 66 7.76 -7.38 -0.69
C PHE A 66 6.86 -7.26 0.54
N PRO A 67 5.56 -6.93 0.37
CA PRO A 67 4.61 -6.90 1.46
C PRO A 67 4.46 -8.25 2.15
N ARG A 68 4.27 -8.24 3.46
CA ARG A 68 4.06 -9.45 4.26
C ARG A 68 2.60 -9.89 4.31
N THR A 69 1.69 -8.94 4.29
CA THR A 69 0.24 -9.21 4.44
C THR A 69 -0.56 -8.33 3.49
N ASN A 70 -1.73 -8.83 3.12
CA ASN A 70 -2.73 -8.09 2.35
C ASN A 70 -4.13 -8.20 2.98
N ALA A 71 -5.02 -7.29 2.62
CA ALA A 71 -6.43 -7.33 3.01
C ALA A 71 -7.28 -6.48 2.07
N PHE A 72 -8.56 -6.83 1.93
CA PHE A 72 -9.56 -5.96 1.30
C PHE A 72 -10.26 -5.12 2.37
N TYR A 73 -10.44 -3.83 2.09
CA TYR A 73 -11.16 -2.91 2.96
C TYR A 73 -11.60 -1.67 2.17
N GLU A 74 -12.87 -1.30 2.31
CA GLU A 74 -13.48 -0.12 1.66
C GLU A 74 -13.20 -0.03 0.15
N ASP A 75 -13.45 -1.13 -0.57
CA ASP A 75 -13.25 -1.25 -2.02
C ASP A 75 -11.83 -0.92 -2.51
N ARG A 76 -10.85 -1.19 -1.65
CA ARG A 76 -9.41 -1.13 -1.95
C ARG A 76 -8.73 -2.42 -1.54
N LEU A 77 -7.71 -2.78 -2.30
CA LEU A 77 -6.76 -3.80 -1.89
C LEU A 77 -5.64 -3.11 -1.12
N TRP A 78 -5.33 -3.63 0.06
CA TRP A 78 -4.31 -3.12 0.96
C TRP A 78 -3.17 -4.12 1.09
N TRP A 79 -1.96 -3.58 1.21
CA TRP A 79 -0.73 -4.28 1.55
C TRP A 79 -0.09 -3.63 2.75
N ALA A 80 0.68 -4.40 3.51
CA ALA A 80 1.41 -3.85 4.65
C ALA A 80 2.73 -4.56 4.90
N SER A 81 3.63 -3.81 5.53
CA SER A 81 4.96 -4.20 5.97
C SER A 81 5.85 -4.73 4.85
N SER A 82 6.89 -3.99 4.50
CA SER A 82 8.02 -4.46 3.69
C SER A 82 9.28 -4.60 4.55
N THR A 83 10.39 -5.04 3.96
CA THR A 83 11.68 -5.14 4.67
C THR A 83 12.17 -3.77 5.12
N ASN A 84 12.09 -2.77 4.25
CA ASN A 84 12.60 -1.43 4.54
C ASN A 84 11.56 -0.49 5.16
N ASN A 85 10.27 -0.76 4.94
CA ASN A 85 9.15 0.00 5.52
C ASN A 85 8.22 -0.96 6.27
N PRO A 86 8.59 -1.39 7.48
CA PRO A 86 7.85 -2.42 8.24
C PRO A 86 6.54 -1.92 8.86
N ASP A 87 6.38 -0.60 9.01
CA ASP A 87 5.26 0.11 9.65
C ASP A 87 4.27 0.73 8.65
N THR A 88 4.48 0.49 7.36
CA THR A 88 3.76 1.17 6.29
C THR A 88 2.68 0.28 5.67
N LEU A 89 1.52 0.89 5.43
CA LEU A 89 0.43 0.34 4.63
C LEU A 89 0.37 1.03 3.27
N TRP A 90 -0.07 0.30 2.26
CA TRP A 90 -0.34 0.81 0.93
C TRP A 90 -1.72 0.34 0.49
N GLY A 91 -2.49 1.23 -0.14
CA GLY A 91 -3.82 0.94 -0.68
C GLY A 91 -3.86 1.21 -2.17
N SER A 92 -4.51 0.34 -2.92
CA SER A 92 -4.82 0.55 -4.34
C SER A 92 -5.75 1.74 -4.53
N GLN A 93 -5.91 2.19 -5.78
CA GLN A 93 -7.05 3.00 -6.17
C GLN A 93 -8.37 2.29 -5.84
N SER A 94 -9.41 3.07 -5.58
CA SER A 94 -10.77 2.55 -5.34
C SER A 94 -11.27 1.79 -6.57
N SER A 95 -11.88 0.62 -6.37
CA SER A 95 -12.39 -0.27 -7.42
C SER A 95 -11.37 -0.75 -8.46
N LYS A 96 -10.08 -0.37 -8.35
CA LYS A 96 -8.99 -0.74 -9.25
C LYS A 96 -7.85 -1.35 -8.44
N TYR A 97 -8.03 -2.61 -8.07
CA TYR A 97 -7.17 -3.31 -7.12
C TYR A 97 -5.71 -3.47 -7.56
N GLU A 98 -5.43 -3.41 -8.85
CA GLU A 98 -4.07 -3.57 -9.39
C GLU A 98 -3.38 -2.21 -9.66
N ASN A 99 -4.10 -1.10 -9.51
CA ASN A 99 -3.56 0.22 -9.80
C ASN A 99 -3.08 0.94 -8.53
N MET A 100 -1.78 1.30 -8.49
CA MET A 100 -1.14 2.08 -7.41
C MET A 100 -0.84 3.53 -7.81
N GLU A 101 -1.38 4.00 -8.93
CA GLU A 101 -1.15 5.37 -9.39
C GLU A 101 -1.84 6.38 -8.45
N TYR A 102 -1.15 7.49 -8.20
CA TYR A 102 -1.68 8.65 -7.50
C TYR A 102 -1.56 9.87 -8.42
N SER A 103 -2.56 10.75 -8.37
CA SER A 103 -2.53 11.98 -9.14
C SER A 103 -1.92 13.12 -8.31
N ILE A 104 -1.37 14.12 -8.99
CA ILE A 104 -0.87 15.34 -8.31
C ILE A 104 -1.99 16.10 -7.59
N LEU A 105 -3.23 15.90 -8.03
CA LEU A 105 -4.41 16.58 -7.50
C LEU A 105 -4.87 15.95 -6.18
N GLY A 106 -4.41 14.73 -5.87
CA GLY A 106 -4.77 14.01 -4.65
C GLY A 106 -6.26 13.68 -4.61
N LEU A 107 -6.78 13.04 -5.65
CA LEU A 107 -8.20 12.66 -5.73
C LEU A 107 -8.53 11.65 -4.63
N ASP A 108 -9.76 11.69 -4.12
CA ASP A 108 -10.20 10.78 -3.06
C ASP A 108 -10.07 9.29 -3.45
N SER A 109 -10.13 8.97 -4.74
CA SER A 109 -9.99 7.62 -5.29
C SER A 109 -8.55 7.13 -5.47
N ASP A 110 -7.54 8.00 -5.33
CA ASP A 110 -6.15 7.69 -5.64
C ASP A 110 -5.55 6.65 -4.70
N ALA A 111 -4.43 6.05 -5.12
CA ALA A 111 -3.68 5.13 -4.27
C ALA A 111 -3.17 5.82 -3.00
N ILE A 112 -3.01 5.03 -1.94
CA ILE A 112 -2.74 5.54 -0.60
C ILE A 112 -1.43 4.94 -0.07
N VAL A 113 -0.57 5.78 0.49
CA VAL A 113 0.58 5.36 1.30
C VAL A 113 0.38 5.88 2.72
N ALA A 114 0.28 4.97 3.69
CA ALA A 114 -0.09 5.25 5.05
C ALA A 114 0.92 4.63 6.03
N PRO A 115 2.01 5.32 6.38
CA PRO A 115 2.86 4.92 7.49
C PRO A 115 2.11 5.08 8.82
N ILE A 116 2.22 4.09 9.71
CA ILE A 116 1.76 4.24 11.08
C ILE A 116 2.81 5.04 11.85
N LEU A 117 2.47 6.27 12.19
CA LEU A 117 3.34 7.14 12.98
C LEU A 117 3.12 6.87 14.47
N ASP A 118 3.98 6.06 15.04
CA ASP A 118 4.05 5.79 16.48
C ASP A 118 5.48 6.05 16.99
N SER A 119 5.61 6.19 18.31
CA SER A 119 6.86 6.33 19.04
C SER A 119 7.86 5.19 18.82
N GLU A 120 7.35 3.99 18.53
CA GLU A 120 8.16 2.82 18.21
C GLU A 120 7.80 2.29 16.82
N VAL A 121 8.82 1.98 16.03
CA VAL A 121 8.64 1.31 14.74
C VAL A 121 8.25 -0.14 15.01
N SER A 122 7.02 -0.51 14.65
CA SER A 122 6.52 -1.87 14.80
C SER A 122 6.22 -2.50 13.44
N GLN A 123 6.68 -3.74 13.26
CA GLN A 123 6.42 -4.49 12.04
C GLN A 123 4.98 -4.98 12.00
N LEU A 124 4.25 -4.62 10.94
CA LEU A 124 2.88 -5.07 10.70
C LEU A 124 2.88 -6.56 10.34
N GLN A 125 2.12 -7.35 11.08
CA GLN A 125 2.05 -8.81 10.95
C GLN A 125 0.80 -9.27 10.21
N TRP A 126 -0.33 -8.59 10.42
CA TRP A 126 -1.58 -8.92 9.78
C TRP A 126 -2.51 -7.71 9.69
N MET A 127 -3.45 -7.79 8.74
CA MET A 127 -4.54 -6.83 8.60
C MET A 127 -5.88 -7.55 8.44
N ARG A 128 -6.93 -7.00 9.02
CA ARG A 128 -8.30 -7.48 8.85
C ARG A 128 -9.29 -6.32 8.75
N GLY A 129 -9.89 -6.17 7.58
CA GLY A 129 -10.99 -5.24 7.34
C GLY A 129 -12.30 -5.74 7.94
N ARG A 130 -13.05 -4.85 8.60
CA ARG A 130 -14.45 -5.06 9.00
C ARG A 130 -15.20 -3.72 8.92
N ARG A 131 -15.89 -3.29 9.99
CA ARG A 131 -16.42 -1.91 10.11
C ARG A 131 -15.28 -0.88 10.11
N VAL A 132 -14.21 -1.22 10.82
CA VAL A 132 -12.91 -0.55 10.76
C VAL A 132 -11.85 -1.61 10.52
N MET A 133 -10.75 -1.25 9.85
CA MET A 133 -9.63 -2.16 9.72
C MET A 133 -8.87 -2.28 11.04
N ALA A 134 -8.67 -3.51 11.47
CA ALA A 134 -7.77 -3.87 12.53
C ALA A 134 -6.40 -4.25 11.94
N VAL A 135 -5.33 -3.71 12.52
CA VAL A 135 -3.96 -3.97 12.10
C VAL A 135 -3.18 -4.47 13.31
N GLY A 136 -2.63 -5.68 13.22
CA GLY A 136 -1.77 -6.23 14.25
C GLY A 136 -0.31 -6.02 13.88
N ALA A 137 0.43 -5.36 14.76
CA ALA A 137 1.88 -5.20 14.67
C ALA A 137 2.58 -6.02 15.76
N ALA A 138 3.90 -6.21 15.61
CA ALA A 138 4.67 -7.03 16.53
C ALA A 138 4.59 -6.57 18.00
N ASN A 139 4.45 -5.25 18.25
CA ASN A 139 4.43 -4.67 19.60
C ASN A 139 3.04 -4.20 20.04
N SER A 140 2.12 -3.98 19.11
CA SER A 140 0.89 -3.24 19.35
C SER A 140 -0.17 -3.56 18.29
N GLU A 141 -1.42 -3.25 18.61
CA GLU A 141 -2.56 -3.36 17.71
C GLU A 141 -3.13 -1.98 17.45
N TYR A 142 -3.49 -1.73 16.18
CA TYR A 142 -3.97 -0.44 15.70
C TYR A 142 -5.35 -0.58 15.06
N ARG A 143 -6.15 0.47 15.23
CA ARG A 143 -7.32 0.78 14.41
C ARG A 143 -6.83 1.60 13.22
N PHE A 144 -7.20 1.20 12.01
CA PHE A 144 -6.92 1.94 10.78
C PHE A 144 -8.22 2.29 10.06
N GLY A 145 -8.40 3.55 9.72
CA GLY A 145 -9.58 4.06 9.01
C GLY A 145 -9.48 5.57 8.77
N ALA A 146 -10.56 6.18 8.30
CA ALA A 146 -10.68 7.62 8.28
C ALA A 146 -10.80 8.17 9.72
N THR A 147 -10.61 9.48 9.89
CA THR A 147 -10.77 10.14 11.19
C THR A 147 -12.20 9.95 11.72
N ASP A 148 -13.17 9.99 10.81
CA ASP A 148 -14.58 9.68 11.05
C ASP A 148 -14.88 8.27 10.53
N ILE A 149 -15.45 7.40 11.37
CA ILE A 149 -15.73 6.00 11.04
C ILE A 149 -16.78 5.82 9.94
N ASP A 150 -17.62 6.84 9.71
CA ASP A 150 -18.65 6.81 8.67
C ASP A 150 -18.14 7.29 7.32
N LYS A 151 -16.91 7.79 7.26
CA LYS A 151 -16.26 8.23 6.03
C LYS A 151 -15.31 7.17 5.51
N ALA A 152 -15.19 7.13 4.19
CA ALA A 152 -14.22 6.28 3.52
C ALA A 152 -12.80 6.83 3.70
N VAL A 153 -11.82 5.92 3.71
CA VAL A 153 -10.39 6.24 3.71
C VAL A 153 -9.99 6.85 2.37
N THR A 154 -9.42 8.05 2.45
CA THR A 154 -8.94 8.80 1.29
C THR A 154 -7.46 9.17 1.48
N PRO A 155 -6.76 9.59 0.42
CA PRO A 155 -5.41 10.13 0.54
C PRO A 155 -5.33 11.39 1.41
N SER A 156 -6.45 12.08 1.68
CA SER A 156 -6.48 13.25 2.55
C SER A 156 -6.90 12.91 3.99
N ASP A 157 -7.76 11.90 4.17
CA ASP A 157 -8.27 11.45 5.48
C ASP A 157 -7.92 9.98 5.73
N ARG A 158 -6.89 9.78 6.55
CA ARG A 158 -6.44 8.48 7.04
C ARG A 158 -5.84 8.64 8.43
N LYS A 159 -6.15 7.71 9.32
CA LYS A 159 -5.67 7.70 10.70
C LYS A 159 -5.43 6.28 11.18
N ALA A 160 -4.27 6.09 11.78
CA ALA A 160 -3.96 4.90 12.57
C ALA A 160 -3.90 5.30 14.05
N THR A 161 -4.69 4.65 14.91
CA THR A 161 -4.64 4.87 16.36
C THR A 161 -4.31 3.58 17.06
N GLN A 162 -3.33 3.61 17.97
CA GLN A 162 -3.02 2.48 18.82
C GLN A 162 -4.25 2.16 19.70
N GLN A 163 -4.51 0.87 19.92
CA GLN A 163 -5.65 0.38 20.68
C GLN A 163 -5.17 -0.46 21.86
N THR A 164 -4.28 -1.42 21.57
CA THR A 164 -3.65 -2.25 22.59
C THR A 164 -2.15 -2.37 22.34
N SER A 165 -1.41 -2.76 23.38
CA SER A 165 0.05 -2.93 23.37
C SER A 165 0.44 -4.37 23.68
N TYR A 166 -0.40 -5.35 23.31
CA TYR A 166 -0.13 -6.76 23.59
C TYR A 166 0.87 -7.36 22.60
N GLY A 167 0.85 -6.84 21.37
CA GLY A 167 1.65 -7.30 20.27
C GLY A 167 1.09 -8.56 19.64
N SER A 168 1.25 -8.66 18.34
CA SER A 168 0.64 -9.70 17.52
C SER A 168 1.70 -10.64 16.92
N ALA A 169 1.36 -11.93 16.85
CA ALA A 169 2.16 -12.92 16.14
C ALA A 169 1.98 -12.80 14.61
N SER A 170 2.91 -13.39 13.86
CA SER A 170 2.86 -13.49 12.38
C SER A 170 1.86 -14.55 11.88
N VAL A 171 0.72 -14.69 12.58
CA VAL A 171 -0.34 -15.63 12.24
C VAL A 171 -1.57 -14.83 11.89
N GLN A 172 -2.20 -15.21 10.79
CA GLN A 172 -3.37 -14.52 10.30
C GLN A 172 -4.57 -14.72 11.26
N PRO A 173 -5.15 -13.65 11.81
CA PRO A 173 -6.35 -13.74 12.63
C PRO A 173 -7.58 -14.22 11.88
N VAL A 174 -8.49 -14.80 12.66
CA VAL A 174 -9.78 -15.33 12.23
C VAL A 174 -10.89 -14.48 12.83
N ILE A 175 -11.92 -14.21 12.04
CA ILE A 175 -13.11 -13.50 12.52
C ILE A 175 -14.15 -14.55 12.91
N LEU A 176 -14.67 -14.45 14.14
CA LEU A 176 -15.78 -15.26 14.59
C LEU A 176 -16.81 -14.35 15.28
N ASN A 177 -18.04 -14.36 14.76
CA ASN A 177 -19.13 -13.48 15.18
C ASN A 177 -18.72 -12.00 15.11
N ASN A 178 -18.55 -11.36 16.27
CA ASN A 178 -18.22 -9.94 16.42
C ASN A 178 -16.79 -9.70 16.94
N ALA A 179 -15.95 -10.73 16.95
CA ALA A 179 -14.58 -10.64 17.47
C ALA A 179 -13.55 -11.13 16.44
N ILE A 180 -12.40 -10.47 16.45
CA ILE A 180 -11.20 -10.86 15.70
C ILE A 180 -10.31 -11.63 16.68
N PHE A 181 -10.09 -12.91 16.40
CA PHE A 181 -9.24 -13.77 17.20
C PHE A 181 -7.82 -13.73 16.64
N PHE A 182 -6.86 -13.33 17.48
CA PHE A 182 -5.46 -13.21 17.11
C PHE A 182 -4.55 -13.76 18.21
N PHE A 183 -3.37 -14.23 17.82
CA PHE A 183 -2.34 -14.66 18.76
C PHE A 183 -1.46 -13.49 19.17
N GLN A 184 -1.19 -13.39 20.47
CA GLN A 184 -0.19 -12.46 20.99
C GLN A 184 1.20 -12.79 20.43
N ARG A 185 2.15 -11.83 20.41
CA ARG A 185 3.53 -11.96 19.87
C ARG A 185 4.25 -13.28 20.20
N GLN A 186 4.06 -13.86 21.39
CA GLN A 186 4.69 -15.12 21.81
C GLN A 186 3.88 -16.40 21.45
N GLY A 187 2.71 -16.28 20.82
CA GLY A 187 1.89 -17.41 20.38
C GLY A 187 1.15 -18.16 21.49
N HIS A 188 1.39 -17.86 22.77
CA HIS A 188 0.81 -18.60 23.90
C HIS A 188 -0.60 -18.16 24.30
N LYS A 189 -1.00 -16.94 23.93
CA LYS A 189 -2.30 -16.37 24.30
C LYS A 189 -3.09 -16.03 23.05
N LEU A 190 -4.29 -16.61 22.96
CA LEU A 190 -5.31 -16.24 22.00
C LEU A 190 -6.17 -15.12 22.60
N ARG A 191 -6.24 -13.99 21.90
CA ARG A 191 -7.04 -12.84 22.30
C ARG A 191 -8.20 -12.63 21.35
N ALA A 192 -9.35 -12.25 21.90
CA ALA A 192 -10.54 -11.87 21.17
C ALA A 192 -10.65 -10.35 21.18
N MET A 193 -10.39 -9.72 20.03
CA MET A 193 -10.50 -8.29 19.85
C MET A 193 -11.89 -7.92 19.34
N LYS A 194 -12.62 -7.10 20.10
CA LYS A 194 -13.96 -6.61 19.76
C LYS A 194 -13.93 -5.11 19.56
N PHE A 195 -14.66 -4.63 18.55
CA PHE A 195 -14.86 -3.22 18.33
C PHE A 195 -16.06 -2.76 19.19
N ASP A 196 -15.85 -1.74 20.01
CA ASP A 196 -16.91 -1.05 20.74
C ASP A 196 -17.30 0.21 19.96
N GLU A 197 -18.55 0.26 19.49
CA GLU A 197 -19.07 1.35 18.68
C GLU A 197 -19.31 2.64 19.49
N LEU A 198 -19.51 2.54 20.81
CA LEU A 198 -19.76 3.72 21.65
C LEU A 198 -18.47 4.48 21.97
N SER A 199 -17.39 3.73 22.21
CA SER A 199 -16.07 4.30 22.49
C SER A 199 -15.17 4.38 21.27
N GLU A 200 -15.61 3.84 20.13
CA GLU A 200 -14.87 3.73 18.87
C GLU A 200 -13.48 3.07 19.00
N ASN A 201 -13.34 2.18 19.97
CA ASN A 201 -12.08 1.52 20.29
C ASN A 201 -12.18 0.00 20.22
N PHE A 202 -11.04 -0.64 20.00
CA PHE A 202 -10.88 -2.07 20.10
C PHE A 202 -10.46 -2.46 21.52
N GLN A 203 -11.17 -3.43 22.09
CA GLN A 203 -10.81 -4.07 23.36
C GLN A 203 -10.43 -5.53 23.10
N ALA A 204 -9.33 -5.99 23.68
CA ALA A 204 -8.80 -7.34 23.46
C ALA A 204 -8.81 -8.18 24.75
N ASP A 205 -9.78 -9.07 24.87
CA ASP A 205 -9.93 -9.99 25.99
C ASP A 205 -9.11 -11.27 25.80
N ASP A 206 -8.70 -11.92 26.89
CA ASP A 206 -8.01 -13.21 26.84
C ASP A 206 -9.03 -14.35 26.67
N ALA A 207 -9.03 -15.00 25.50
CA ALA A 207 -9.93 -16.10 25.18
C ALA A 207 -9.40 -17.45 25.68
N THR A 208 -8.11 -17.56 26.03
CA THR A 208 -7.53 -18.83 26.52
C THR A 208 -8.03 -19.21 27.90
N LEU A 209 -8.52 -18.24 28.67
CA LEU A 209 -9.14 -18.49 29.98
C LEU A 209 -10.39 -19.38 29.91
N LEU A 210 -11.05 -19.45 28.74
CA LEU A 210 -12.26 -20.26 28.54
C LEU A 210 -11.95 -21.69 28.06
N ALA A 211 -10.70 -21.99 27.74
CA ALA A 211 -10.28 -23.26 27.14
C ALA A 211 -9.77 -24.30 28.17
N ASN A 212 -10.23 -24.21 29.42
CA ASN A 212 -9.83 -25.10 30.51
C ASN A 212 -10.66 -26.38 30.56
#